data_AF-A0A7Y0FRU9-F1
#
_entry.id   AF-A0A7Y0FRU9-F1
#
_cell.length_a   1.000
_cell.length_b   1.000
_cell.length_c   1.000
_cell.angle_alpha   90.00
_cell.angle_beta   90.00
_cell.angle_gamma   90.00
#
_symmetry.space_group_name_H-M   'P 1'
#
loop_
_entity.id
_entity.type
_entity.pdbx_description
1 polymer ?
#
loop_
_entity_poly.entity_id
_entity_poly.type
_entity_poly.pdbx_seq_one_letter_code
_entity_poly.pdbx_strand_id
1 'polypeptide(L)'
;MEVNKICQFCGNRFVAKKTTTKCCSDDCAKKFYKKRKRDEKIQASDKDLEVQIKGYDIEEIQKKDYLSIKEIMLLLNISRTSIYRMLKDGRLSKLEGFKSIRIRKVDLDTL
;
A
#
# COMPACT_ATOMS: atom_id res chain seq x y z
N MET A 1 -3.60 -33.40 27.72
CA MET A 1 -4.35 -32.14 27.93
C MET A 1 -4.98 -31.75 26.62
N GLU A 2 -6.31 -31.72 26.58
CA GLU A 2 -7.08 -31.30 25.40
C GLU A 2 -7.74 -29.96 25.73
N VAL A 3 -7.54 -28.97 24.85
CA VAL A 3 -7.96 -27.58 25.11
C VAL A 3 -8.88 -27.13 23.98
N ASN A 4 -10.06 -26.65 24.35
CA ASN A 4 -10.99 -26.06 23.39
C ASN A 4 -10.46 -24.69 22.94
N LYS A 5 -10.31 -24.52 21.62
CA LYS A 5 -9.81 -23.28 21.00
C LYS A 5 -10.71 -22.87 19.84
N ILE A 6 -10.59 -21.60 19.46
CA ILE A 6 -11.22 -21.04 18.26
C ILE A 6 -10.16 -20.99 17.14
N CYS A 7 -10.51 -21.45 15.94
CA CYS A 7 -9.63 -21.40 14.79
C CYS A 7 -9.38 -19.96 14.36
N GLN A 8 -8.11 -19.57 14.25
CA GLN A 8 -7.71 -18.21 13.82
C GLN A 8 -8.03 -17.89 12.36
N PHE A 9 -8.46 -18.87 11.56
CA PHE A 9 -8.81 -18.68 10.15
C PHE A 9 -10.32 -18.67 9.92
N CYS A 10 -11.03 -19.72 10.34
CA CYS A 10 -12.46 -19.87 10.07
C CYS A 10 -13.37 -19.52 11.26
N GLY A 11 -12.83 -19.27 12.46
CA GLY A 11 -13.61 -18.93 13.64
C GLY A 11 -14.34 -20.10 14.32
N ASN A 12 -14.19 -21.33 13.82
CA ASN A 12 -14.83 -22.50 14.41
C ASN A 12 -14.15 -22.96 15.69
N ARG A 13 -14.93 -23.47 16.65
CA ARG A 13 -14.43 -24.11 17.88
C ARG A 13 -13.91 -25.51 17.55
N PHE A 14 -12.76 -25.88 18.09
CA PHE A 14 -12.15 -27.19 17.93
C PHE A 14 -11.37 -27.61 19.17
N VAL A 15 -11.22 -28.92 19.35
CA VAL A 15 -10.43 -29.52 20.42
C VAL A 15 -8.97 -29.64 19.96
N ALA A 16 -8.06 -28.92 20.62
CA ALA A 16 -6.64 -28.96 20.30
C ALA A 16 -5.90 -29.93 21.24
N LYS A 17 -5.14 -30.86 20.65
CA LYS A 17 -4.25 -31.78 21.38
C LYS A 17 -2.94 -31.12 21.82
N LYS A 18 -2.53 -30.04 21.14
CA LYS A 18 -1.29 -29.29 21.43
C LYS A 18 -1.61 -27.82 21.74
N THR A 19 -0.86 -27.24 22.67
CA THR A 19 -0.94 -25.82 23.02
C THR A 19 -0.54 -24.90 21.86
N THR A 20 0.27 -25.39 20.92
CA THR A 20 0.72 -24.64 19.73
C THR A 20 -0.25 -24.65 18.55
N THR A 21 -1.26 -25.53 18.54
CA THR A 21 -2.23 -25.61 17.43
C THR A 21 -3.12 -24.37 17.40
N LYS A 22 -3.14 -23.69 16.25
CA LYS A 22 -3.88 -22.42 16.01
C LYS A 22 -5.11 -22.56 15.10
N CYS A 23 -5.19 -23.65 14.35
CA CYS A 23 -6.24 -23.90 13.35
C CYS A 23 -6.87 -25.28 13.55
N CYS A 24 -8.14 -25.43 13.13
CA CYS A 24 -8.89 -26.67 13.27
C CYS A 24 -8.46 -27.78 12.29
N SER A 25 -7.83 -27.43 11.17
CA SER A 25 -7.38 -28.37 10.13
C SER A 25 -6.13 -27.86 9.39
N ASP A 26 -5.48 -28.77 8.66
CA ASP A 26 -4.33 -28.45 7.81
C ASP A 26 -4.68 -27.46 6.69
N ASP A 27 -5.87 -27.58 6.08
CA ASP A 27 -6.36 -26.63 5.07
C ASP A 27 -6.49 -25.21 5.65
N CYS A 28 -7.08 -25.07 6.85
CA CYS A 28 -7.16 -23.78 7.54
C CYS A 28 -5.76 -23.23 7.87
N ALA A 29 -4.82 -24.08 8.26
CA ALA A 29 -3.43 -23.67 8.54
C ALA A 29 -2.73 -23.15 7.27
N LYS A 30 -2.86 -23.84 6.14
CA LYS A 30 -2.32 -23.42 4.83
C LYS A 30 -2.91 -22.09 4.37
N LYS A 31 -4.24 -21.92 4.50
CA LYS A 31 -4.91 -20.67 4.16
C LYS A 31 -4.51 -19.53 5.08
N PHE A 32 -4.38 -19.79 6.38
CA PHE A 32 -3.91 -18.80 7.36
C PHE A 32 -2.47 -18.35 7.07
N TYR A 33 -1.58 -19.28 6.71
CA TYR A 33 -0.21 -18.95 6.29
C TYR A 33 -0.19 -18.05 5.06
N LYS A 34 -0.96 -18.39 4.01
CA LYS A 34 -1.06 -17.56 2.79
C LYS A 34 -1.64 -16.17 3.08
N LYS A 35 -2.66 -16.08 3.95
CA LYS A 35 -3.24 -14.81 4.38
C LYS A 35 -2.21 -13.96 5.11
N ARG A 36 -1.53 -14.52 6.11
CA ARG A 36 -0.43 -13.85 6.82
C ARG A 36 0.66 -13.33 5.87
N LYS A 37 1.09 -14.13 4.90
CA LYS A 37 2.11 -13.72 3.93
C LYS A 37 1.64 -12.58 3.01
N ARG A 38 0.34 -12.50 2.72
CA ARG A 38 -0.25 -11.39 1.99
C ARG A 38 -0.31 -10.14 2.86
N ASP A 39 -0.77 -10.28 4.09
CA ASP A 39 -0.89 -9.17 5.04
C ASP A 39 0.50 -8.58 5.38
N GLU A 40 1.53 -9.42 5.53
CA GLU A 40 2.93 -9.00 5.71
C GLU A 40 3.43 -8.14 4.53
N LYS A 41 3.04 -8.46 3.29
CA LYS A 41 3.40 -7.66 2.11
C LYS A 41 2.66 -6.33 2.06
N ILE A 42 1.38 -6.33 2.43
CA ILE A 42 0.57 -5.11 2.48
C ILE A 42 1.13 -4.17 3.56
N GLN A 43 1.37 -4.67 4.77
CA GLN A 43 1.95 -3.89 5.86
C GLN A 43 3.35 -3.35 5.55
N ALA A 44 4.18 -4.10 4.83
CA ALA A 44 5.47 -3.59 4.37
C ALA A 44 5.29 -2.39 3.43
N SER A 45 4.36 -2.48 2.47
CA SER A 45 4.02 -1.37 1.57
C SER A 45 3.49 -0.16 2.33
N ASP A 46 2.63 -0.37 3.33
CA ASP A 46 2.04 0.73 4.11
C ASP A 46 3.09 1.42 4.99
N LYS A 47 4.01 0.66 5.59
CA LYS A 47 5.09 1.20 6.41
C LYS A 47 6.10 2.02 5.59
N ASP A 48 6.39 1.61 4.35
CA ASP A 48 7.17 2.41 3.41
C ASP A 48 6.51 3.76 3.08
N LEU A 49 5.17 3.81 3.04
CA LEU A 49 4.43 5.07 2.87
C LEU A 49 4.54 5.96 4.11
N GLU A 50 4.36 5.39 5.32
CA GLU A 50 4.44 6.16 6.58
C GLU A 50 5.83 6.80 6.81
N VAL A 51 6.91 6.11 6.43
CA VAL A 51 8.27 6.63 6.56
C VAL A 51 8.54 7.76 5.56
N GLN A 52 7.95 7.70 4.35
CA GLN A 52 8.08 8.76 3.36
C GLN A 52 7.34 10.04 3.76
N ILE A 53 6.20 9.93 4.43
CA ILE A 53 5.39 11.10 4.83
C ILE A 53 6.11 11.98 5.86
N LYS A 54 6.91 11.41 6.77
CA LYS A 54 7.60 12.18 7.83
C LYS A 54 8.73 13.09 7.34
N GLY A 55 9.17 12.94 6.08
CA GLY A 55 10.32 13.68 5.52
C GLY A 55 9.96 14.80 4.55
N TYR A 56 8.68 15.00 4.22
CA TYR A 56 8.25 16.01 3.26
C TYR A 56 7.23 16.96 3.91
N ASP A 57 7.62 18.21 4.13
CA ASP A 57 6.68 19.27 4.49
C ASP A 57 5.72 19.51 3.32
N ILE A 58 4.46 19.11 3.52
CA ILE A 58 3.39 19.21 2.52
C ILE A 58 3.21 20.68 2.06
N GLU A 59 3.46 21.63 2.96
CA GLU A 59 3.37 23.06 2.73
C GLU A 59 4.43 23.58 1.75
N GLU A 60 5.65 23.04 1.77
CA GLU A 60 6.70 23.41 0.81
C GLU A 60 6.42 22.84 -0.58
N ILE A 61 5.83 21.64 -0.64
CA ILE A 61 5.43 21.01 -1.89
C ILE A 61 4.31 21.82 -2.55
N GLN A 62 3.32 22.27 -1.77
CA GLN A 62 2.20 23.04 -2.30
C GLN A 62 2.58 24.39 -2.91
N LYS A 63 3.70 24.97 -2.45
CA LYS A 63 4.26 26.24 -2.97
C LYS A 63 5.01 26.10 -4.30
N LYS A 64 5.35 24.87 -4.72
CA LYS A 64 6.05 24.65 -6.00
C LYS A 64 5.04 24.61 -7.16
N ASP A 65 5.34 25.33 -8.23
CA ASP A 65 4.56 25.28 -9.48
C ASP A 65 4.73 23.97 -10.25
N TYR A 66 5.85 23.28 -10.01
CA TYR A 66 6.24 22.06 -10.70
C TYR A 66 6.48 20.94 -9.70
N LEU A 67 5.75 19.84 -9.88
CA LEU A 67 5.77 18.70 -8.98
C LEU A 67 6.47 17.52 -9.64
N SER A 68 7.30 16.83 -8.87
CA SER A 68 7.85 15.53 -9.23
C SER A 68 6.83 14.42 -8.98
N ILE A 69 7.03 13.25 -9.61
CA ILE A 69 6.14 12.09 -9.40
C ILE A 69 5.99 11.75 -7.91
N LYS A 70 7.06 11.82 -7.11
CA LYS A 70 6.99 11.52 -5.67
C LYS A 70 6.12 12.50 -4.90
N GLU A 71 6.24 13.79 -5.21
CA GLU A 71 5.42 14.84 -4.60
C GLU A 71 3.94 14.69 -4.99
N ILE A 72 3.66 14.31 -6.24
CA ILE A 72 2.29 14.03 -6.71
C ILE A 72 1.69 12.81 -6.02
N MET A 73 2.47 11.75 -5.85
CA MET A 73 2.04 10.58 -5.09
C MET A 73 1.64 10.95 -3.67
N LEU A 74 2.42 11.83 -3.03
CA LEU A 74 2.16 12.29 -1.68
C LEU A 74 0.91 13.17 -1.62
N LEU A 75 0.74 14.10 -2.56
CA LEU A 75 -0.41 15.02 -2.62
C LEU A 75 -1.73 14.29 -2.93
N LEU A 76 -1.74 13.41 -3.93
CA LEU A 76 -2.96 12.74 -4.38
C LEU A 76 -3.21 11.39 -3.70
N ASN A 77 -2.26 10.88 -2.91
CA ASN A 77 -2.29 9.53 -2.35
C ASN A 77 -2.43 8.43 -3.43
N ILE A 78 -1.76 8.63 -4.57
CA ILE A 78 -1.84 7.75 -5.74
C ILE A 78 -0.51 7.00 -5.94
N SER A 79 -0.58 5.75 -6.40
CA SER A 79 0.60 4.94 -6.70
C SER A 79 1.34 5.44 -7.96
N ARG A 80 2.68 5.26 -8.01
CA ARG A 80 3.52 5.56 -9.19
C ARG A 80 2.91 5.05 -10.49
N THR A 81 2.44 3.80 -10.46
CA THR A 81 1.88 3.11 -11.63
C THR A 81 0.66 3.83 -12.19
N SER A 82 -0.21 4.35 -11.31
CA SER A 82 -1.40 5.08 -11.73
C SER A 82 -1.04 6.42 -12.35
N ILE A 83 -0.05 7.14 -11.82
CA ILE A 83 0.48 8.37 -12.42
C ILE A 83 1.03 8.08 -13.83
N TYR A 84 1.82 7.02 -14.00
CA TYR A 84 2.32 6.61 -15.31
C TYR A 84 1.21 6.21 -16.29
N ARG A 85 0.12 5.61 -15.82
CA ARG A 85 -1.06 5.33 -16.65
C ARG A 85 -1.72 6.63 -17.11
N MET A 86 -1.93 7.59 -16.21
CA MET A 86 -2.53 8.88 -16.53
C MET A 86 -1.68 9.70 -17.51
N LEU A 87 -0.35 9.61 -17.41
CA LEU A 87 0.59 10.16 -18.40
C LEU A 87 0.46 9.47 -19.76
N LYS A 88 0.27 8.15 -19.78
CA LYS A 88 0.08 7.38 -21.02
C LYS A 88 -1.26 7.69 -21.69
N ASP A 89 -2.31 7.85 -20.89
CA ASP A 89 -3.67 8.18 -21.35
C ASP A 89 -3.78 9.66 -21.77
N GLY A 90 -2.73 10.47 -21.61
CA GLY A 90 -2.70 11.88 -21.99
C GLY A 90 -3.48 12.81 -21.06
N ARG A 91 -3.96 12.31 -19.91
CA ARG A 91 -4.67 13.11 -18.91
C ARG A 91 -3.73 14.05 -18.14
N LEU A 92 -2.44 13.74 -18.09
CA LEU A 92 -1.41 14.57 -17.48
C LEU A 92 -0.33 14.87 -18.52
N SER A 93 0.13 16.12 -18.53
CA SER A 93 1.19 16.56 -19.44
C SER A 93 2.53 16.61 -18.72
N LYS A 94 3.55 15.98 -19.33
CA LYS A 94 4.94 16.08 -18.86
C LYS A 94 5.59 17.34 -19.43
N LEU A 95 6.43 17.99 -18.65
CA LEU A 95 7.33 19.02 -19.18
C LEU A 95 8.46 18.38 -19.98
N GLU A 96 8.67 18.88 -21.18
CA GLU A 96 9.80 18.50 -22.03
C GLU A 96 11.07 19.26 -21.59
N GLY A 97 12.24 18.63 -21.74
CA GLY A 97 13.54 19.24 -21.45
C GLY A 97 14.22 18.79 -20.14
N PHE A 98 13.54 18.04 -19.27
CA PHE A 98 14.16 17.45 -18.08
C PHE A 98 14.31 15.93 -18.21
N LYS A 99 15.41 15.39 -17.68
CA LYS A 99 15.62 13.93 -17.57
C LYS A 99 14.62 13.27 -16.60
N SER A 100 14.04 14.06 -15.70
CA SER A 100 12.98 13.64 -14.78
C SER A 100 11.63 14.24 -15.16
N ILE A 101 10.56 13.48 -14.92
CA ILE A 101 9.19 13.91 -15.20
C ILE A 101 8.79 14.96 -14.16
N ARG A 102 8.45 16.16 -14.64
CA ARG A 102 7.84 17.25 -13.88
C ARG A 102 6.49 17.57 -14.50
N ILE A 103 5.47 17.72 -13.66
CA ILE A 103 4.10 18.02 -14.06
C ILE A 103 3.72 19.37 -13.46
N ARG A 104 2.96 20.18 -14.20
CA ARG A 104 2.44 21.47 -13.71
C ARG A 104 1.29 21.23 -12.74
N LYS A 105 1.27 21.97 -11.64
CA LYS A 105 0.20 21.88 -10.63
C LYS A 105 -1.21 22.09 -11.23
N VAL A 106 -1.34 23.00 -12.19
CA VAL A 106 -2.61 23.30 -12.87
C VAL A 106 -3.25 22.07 -13.54
N ASP A 107 -2.42 21.16 -14.07
CA ASP A 107 -2.90 19.92 -14.69
C ASP A 107 -3.46 18.93 -13.65
N LEU A 108 -3.08 19.07 -12.37
CA LEU A 108 -3.64 18.28 -11.28
C LEU A 108 -4.98 18.83 -10.78
N ASP A 109 -5.13 20.17 -10.71
CA ASP A 109 -6.38 20.81 -10.30
C ASP A 109 -7.51 20.64 -11.32
N THR A 110 -7.16 20.35 -12.58
CA THR A 110 -8.11 20.21 -13.71
C THR A 110 -8.62 18.77 -13.89
N LEU A 111 -8.09 17.81 -13.13
CA LEU A 111 -8.30 16.37 -13.35
C LEU A 111 -9.58 15.81 -12.70
#